data_AF-A0A2N5K0J0-F1
#
_entry.id   AF-A0A2N5K0J0-F1
#
_cell.length_a   1.000
_cell.length_b   1.000
_cell.length_c   1.000
_cell.angle_alpha   90.00
_cell.angle_beta   90.00
_cell.angle_gamma   90.00
#
_symmetry.space_group_name_H-M   'P 1'
#
loop_
_entity.id
_entity.type
_entity.pdbx_description
1 polymer ?
#
loop_
_entity_poly.entity_id
_entity_poly.type
_entity_poly.pdbx_seq_one_letter_code
_entity_poly.pdbx_strand_id
1 'polypeptide(L)' 'MPKALIIERENLPPVVQGWLKAVGLEEADSVELVFTEREVLLRRPTDPKLREWTNSITDEYDKAFKRIVGL' A
#
# COMPACT_ATOMS: atom_id res chain seq x y z
N MET A 1 4.12 11.38 6.79
CA MET A 1 4.47 10.24 5.91
C MET A 1 3.76 9.00 6.42
N PRO A 2 3.04 8.25 5.56
CA PRO A 2 2.41 7.00 5.97
C PRO A 2 3.49 6.01 6.41
N LYS A 3 3.26 5.31 7.53
CA LYS A 3 4.14 4.23 7.97
C LYS A 3 3.64 2.93 7.36
N ALA A 4 4.54 2.16 6.75
CA ALA A 4 4.21 0.85 6.20
C ALA A 4 4.88 -0.24 7.05
N LEU A 5 4.14 -1.30 7.34
CA LEU A 5 4.63 -2.49 8.02
C LEU A 5 4.28 -3.70 7.16
N ILE A 6 5.29 -4.49 6.80
CA ILE A 6 5.08 -5.81 6.20
C ILE A 6 5.11 -6.83 7.33
N ILE A 7 4.07 -7.66 7.40
CA ILE A 7 3.92 -8.65 8.45
C ILE A 7 3.32 -9.94 7.87
N GLU A 8 3.78 -11.07 8.37
CA GLU A 8 3.18 -12.38 8.06
C GLU A 8 1.76 -12.44 8.60
N ARG A 9 0.85 -13.03 7.83
CA ARG A 9 -0.58 -13.09 8.17
C ARG A 9 -0.84 -13.73 9.53
N GLU A 10 -0.06 -14.74 9.87
CA GLU A 10 -0.18 -15.53 11.12
C GLU A 10 0.12 -14.69 12.37
N ASN A 11 0.96 -13.67 12.22
CA ASN A 11 1.35 -12.77 13.31
C ASN A 11 0.33 -11.63 13.54
N LEU A 12 -0.74 -11.56 12.74
CA LEU A 12 -1.79 -10.55 12.91
C LEU A 12 -2.84 -10.96 13.95
N PRO A 13 -3.48 -10.01 14.64
CA PRO A 13 -4.62 -10.29 15.50
C PRO A 13 -5.76 -10.97 14.73
N PRO A 14 -6.52 -11.91 15.34
CA PRO A 14 -7.59 -12.65 14.66
C PRO A 14 -8.64 -11.76 13.98
N VAL A 15 -8.96 -10.61 14.57
CA VAL A 15 -9.89 -9.63 13.98
C VAL A 15 -9.38 -9.08 12.64
N VAL A 16 -8.08 -8.80 12.54
CA VAL A 16 -7.46 -8.27 11.31
C VAL A 16 -7.36 -9.38 10.27
N GLN A 17 -7.07 -10.62 10.68
CA GLN A 17 -7.11 -11.79 9.78
C GLN A 17 -8.52 -11.96 9.18
N GLY A 18 -9.58 -11.71 9.95
CA GLY A 18 -10.95 -11.69 9.46
C GLY A 18 -11.20 -10.62 8.39
N TRP A 19 -10.59 -9.44 8.51
CA TRP A 19 -10.68 -8.40 7.49
C TRP A 19 -9.98 -8.81 6.19
N LEU A 20 -8.82 -9.47 6.28
CA LEU A 20 -8.11 -9.98 5.10
C LEU A 20 -8.98 -10.91 4.25
N LYS A 21 -9.78 -11.76 4.89
CA LYS A 21 -10.78 -12.58 4.21
C LYS A 21 -11.82 -11.74 3.47
N ALA A 22 -12.37 -10.72 4.13
CA ALA A 22 -13.39 -9.86 3.52
C ALA A 22 -12.88 -9.10 2.28
N VAL A 23 -11.57 -8.85 2.19
CA VAL A 23 -10.94 -8.12 1.08
C VAL A 23 -10.17 -9.02 0.11
N GLY A 24 -10.31 -10.35 0.20
CA GLY A 24 -9.71 -11.31 -0.74
C GLY A 24 -8.19 -11.48 -0.60
N LEU A 25 -7.65 -11.29 0.61
CA LEU A 25 -6.25 -11.45 0.97
C LEU A 25 -6.01 -12.63 1.94
N GLU A 26 -6.95 -13.57 2.06
CA GLU A 26 -6.85 -14.68 3.00
C GLU A 26 -5.66 -15.62 2.74
N GLU A 27 -5.34 -15.86 1.46
CA GLU A 27 -4.25 -16.74 1.03
C GLU A 27 -2.90 -16.03 0.93
N ALA A 28 -2.80 -14.78 1.36
CA ALA A 28 -1.53 -14.06 1.33
C ALA A 28 -0.65 -14.47 2.53
N ASP A 29 0.57 -14.95 2.26
CA ASP A 29 1.54 -15.30 3.31
C ASP A 29 1.93 -14.09 4.17
N SER A 30 2.04 -12.92 3.53
CA SER A 30 2.31 -11.65 4.18
C SER A 30 1.48 -10.53 3.56
N VAL A 31 1.24 -9.49 4.36
CA VAL A 31 0.48 -8.31 3.97
C VAL A 31 1.22 -7.05 4.37
N GLU A 32 0.98 -5.96 3.63
CA GLU A 32 1.46 -4.63 3.96
C GLU A 32 0.32 -3.85 4.60
N LEU A 33 0.52 -3.44 5.85
CA LEU A 33 -0.33 -2.50 6.57
C LEU A 33 0.21 -1.09 6.31
N VAL A 34 -0.59 -0.24 5.68
CA VAL A 34 -0.23 1.17 5.47
C VAL A 34 -1.08 2.02 6.41
N PHE A 35 -0.41 2.63 7.38
CA PHE A 35 -1.04 3.52 8.35
C PHE A 35 -1.04 4.95 7.81
N THR A 36 -2.23 5.51 7.64
CA THR A 36 -2.45 6.92 7.33
C THR A 36 -2.98 7.64 8.58
N GLU A 37 -3.26 8.94 8.48
CA GLU A 37 -3.84 9.70 9.60
C GLU A 37 -5.28 9.27 9.95
N ARG A 38 -6.03 8.71 8.98
CA ARG A 38 -7.47 8.45 9.13
C ARG A 38 -7.84 6.99 9.02
N GLU A 39 -7.01 6.19 8.38
CA GLU A 39 -7.32 4.81 8.02
C GLU A 39 -6.09 3.92 7.97
N VAL A 40 -6.34 2.62 8.00
CA VAL A 40 -5.34 1.58 7.77
C VAL A 40 -5.71 0.86 6.48
N LEU A 41 -4.80 0.87 5.52
CA LEU A 41 -4.97 0.15 4.27
C LEU A 41 -4.33 -1.23 4.39
N LEU A 42 -5.08 -2.25 3.98
CA LEU A 42 -4.62 -3.63 3.88
C LEU A 42 -4.36 -3.96 2.41
N ARG A 43 -3.13 -4.33 2.06
CA ARG A 43 -2.79 -4.71 0.69
C ARG A 43 -1.71 -5.77 0.64
N ARG A 44 -1.50 -6.36 -0.54
CA ARG A 44 -0.34 -7.22 -0.78
C ARG A 44 0.96 -6.40 -0.64
N PRO A 45 2.05 -7.01 -0.15
CA PRO A 45 3.35 -6.34 -0.12
C PRO A 45 3.72 -5.85 -1.50
N THR A 46 3.98 -4.56 -1.61
CA THR A 46 4.46 -3.99 -2.87
C THR A 46 5.91 -4.40 -3.04
N ASP A 47 6.28 -4.99 -4.19
CA ASP A 47 7.70 -5.21 -4.51
C ASP A 47 8.43 -3.85 -4.44
N PRO A 48 9.48 -3.73 -3.61
CA PRO A 48 10.23 -2.47 -3.46
C PRO A 48 10.68 -1.87 -4.79
N LYS A 49 11.07 -2.70 -5.77
CA LYS A 49 11.45 -2.26 -7.11
C LYS A 49 10.27 -1.70 -7.89
N LEU A 50 9.09 -2.32 -7.74
CA LEU A 50 7.86 -1.77 -8.31
C LEU A 50 7.55 -0.42 -7.67
N ARG A 51 7.72 -0.28 -6.35
CA ARG A 51 7.46 0.99 -5.64
C ARG A 51 8.37 2.11 -6.12
N GLU A 52 9.66 1.84 -6.28
CA GLU A 52 10.62 2.81 -6.83
C GLU A 52 10.26 3.21 -8.27
N TRP A 53 9.87 2.24 -9.10
CA TRP A 53 9.39 2.48 -10.46
C TRP A 53 8.08 3.29 -10.49
N THR A 54 7.12 3.00 -9.62
CA THR A 54 5.86 3.76 -9.58
C THR A 54 6.11 5.20 -9.13
N ASN A 55 7.03 5.43 -8.19
CA ASN A 55 7.39 6.78 -7.75
C ASN A 55 7.99 7.60 -8.91
N SER A 56 8.90 7.01 -9.70
CA SER A 56 9.50 7.72 -10.83
C SER A 56 8.46 8.10 -11.90
N ILE A 57 7.51 7.20 -12.17
CA ILE A 57 6.42 7.45 -13.11
C ILE A 57 5.42 8.49 -12.57
N THR A 58 5.08 8.42 -11.28
CA THR A 58 4.13 9.36 -10.67
C THR A 58 4.68 10.79 -10.72
N ASP A 59 5.99 10.97 -10.52
CA ASP A 59 6.66 12.25 -10.65
C ASP A 59 6.61 12.81 -12.09
N GLU A 60 6.73 11.95 -13.11
CA GLU A 60 6.62 12.38 -14.51
C GLU A 60 5.20 12.84 -14.85
N TYR A 61 4.19 12.09 -14.43
CA TYR A 61 2.79 12.47 -14.63
C TYR A 61 2.41 13.72 -13.85
N ASP A 62 2.86 13.88 -12.61
CA ASP A 62 2.60 15.07 -11.81
C ASP A 62 3.24 16.32 -12.43
N LYS A 63 4.48 16.20 -12.95
CA LYS A 63 5.12 17.29 -13.71
C LYS A 63 4.37 17.63 -14.99
N ALA A 64 3.92 16.63 -15.74
CA ALA A 64 3.13 16.84 -16.95
C ALA A 64 1.79 17.51 -16.64
N PHE A 65 1.11 17.06 -15.57
CA PHE A 65 -0.14 17.63 -15.11
C PHE A 65 0.04 19.09 -14.68
N LYS A 66 1.03 19.39 -13.81
CA LYS A 66 1.37 20.76 -13.39
C LYS A 66 1.60 21.68 -14.58
N ARG A 67 2.34 21.21 -15.59
CA ARG A 67 2.55 21.95 -16.84
C ARG A 67 1.26 22.21 -17.62
N ILE A 68 0.32 21.27 -17.64
CA ILE A 68 -0.99 21.45 -18.30
C ILE A 68 -1.85 22.47 -17.54
N VAL A 69 -1.85 22.42 -16.21
CA VAL A 69 -2.68 23.30 -15.38
C VAL A 69 -2.02 24.64 -15.04
N GLY A 70 -0.79 24.89 -15.50
CA GLY A 70 -0.06 26.14 -15.30
C GLY A 70 0.51 26.34 -13.89
N LEU A 71 0.78 25.25 -13.18
CA LEU A 71 1.41 25.22 -11.85
C LEU A 71 2.91 24.88 -11.93
#